data_AF-A0A2R8ZRG3-F1
#
_entry.id   AF-A0A2R8ZRG3-F1
#
_cell.length_a   1.000
_cell.length_b   1.000
_cell.length_c   1.000
_cell.angle_alpha   90.00
_cell.angle_beta   90.00
_cell.angle_gamma   90.00
#
_symmetry.space_group_name_H-M   'P 1'
#
loop_
_entity.id
_entity.type
_entity.pdbx_description
1 polymer ?
#
loop_
_entity_poly.entity_id
_entity_poly.type
_entity_poly.pdbx_seq_one_letter_code
_entity_poly.pdbx_strand_id
1 'polypeptide(L)'
;MHCPWRTANLGLLLILTVFLVAASSSLCMDEEQITQNYSKVLAEVNTSWPVKMATNAVLCCPPIALRNLIIITWEIILRGQPSCTKAYRKETNETKETNCTDERITWVSRPDQNSDLQIRPVAITHDGYYRCIMVTPDGNFHRGYHLQVLVTPEVTLFQNRNRTAVCKAVTGKPAAQISWIPEGDCASKQEYWSNGTVTVKSTCHWEVHNVSTVTCHVSHLTGNKSLYIELLPVPGAKKSAKLYIPYIILTIIILTIVGFIWLLKVNGCRKYKLNKTESTPVVEEDEMQPYASYTEKNNPLYDTTNKVKASQALQSEVDTDLHTL
;
A
#
# COMPACT_ATOMS: atom_id res chain seq x y z
N MET A 1 27.36 33.61 -31.48
CA MET A 1 26.69 32.49 -32.19
C MET A 1 26.26 31.46 -31.16
N HIS A 2 25.16 30.73 -31.45
CA HIS A 2 24.59 29.61 -30.69
C HIS A 2 24.08 29.85 -29.25
N CYS A 3 22.75 29.93 -29.14
CA CYS A 3 21.99 29.60 -27.93
C CYS A 3 21.94 28.07 -27.72
N PRO A 4 21.83 27.57 -26.47
CA PRO A 4 21.15 26.32 -26.16
C PRO A 4 19.64 26.55 -26.00
N TRP A 5 18.84 25.54 -26.33
CA TRP A 5 17.39 25.66 -26.55
C TRP A 5 16.57 25.15 -25.35
N ARG A 6 15.36 25.69 -25.18
CA ARG A 6 14.36 25.27 -24.18
C ARG A 6 14.09 23.76 -24.20
N THR A 7 14.25 23.08 -23.06
CA THR A 7 13.66 21.77 -22.77
C THR A 7 12.53 21.88 -21.74
N ALA A 8 11.50 22.66 -22.07
CA ALA A 8 10.32 22.87 -21.23
C ALA A 8 9.02 22.64 -22.01
N ASN A 9 8.81 21.39 -22.45
CA ASN A 9 7.55 20.95 -23.10
C ASN A 9 7.21 19.46 -22.89
N LEU A 10 8.14 18.61 -22.42
CA LEU A 10 7.89 17.16 -22.28
C LEU A 10 7.18 16.78 -20.98
N GLY A 11 7.42 17.52 -19.88
CA GLY A 11 6.76 17.27 -18.60
C GLY A 11 5.26 17.63 -18.57
N LEU A 12 4.85 18.64 -19.36
CA LEU A 12 3.45 19.05 -19.43
C LEU A 12 2.58 18.04 -20.21
N LEU A 13 3.16 17.36 -21.20
CA LEU A 13 2.47 16.35 -22.01
C LEU A 13 2.09 15.12 -21.17
N LEU A 14 2.96 14.70 -20.24
CA LEU A 14 2.73 13.57 -19.34
C LEU A 14 1.67 13.85 -18.26
N ILE A 15 1.49 15.12 -17.86
CA ILE A 15 0.45 15.52 -16.90
C ILE A 15 -0.94 15.52 -17.56
N LEU A 16 -1.02 15.84 -18.85
CA LEU A 16 -2.28 15.81 -19.63
C LEU A 16 -2.78 14.39 -19.95
N THR A 17 -1.90 13.37 -19.96
CA THR A 17 -2.30 11.98 -20.24
C THR A 17 -2.88 11.21 -19.05
N VAL A 18 -2.89 11.77 -17.84
CA VAL A 18 -3.25 11.02 -16.60
C VAL A 18 -4.70 11.28 -16.13
N PHE A 19 -5.41 12.26 -16.71
CA PHE A 19 -6.80 12.59 -16.33
C PHE A 19 -7.89 12.08 -17.29
N LEU A 20 -7.59 11.03 -18.07
CA LEU A 20 -8.65 10.15 -18.58
C LEU A 20 -9.06 9.16 -17.47
N VAL A 21 -9.74 9.67 -16.44
CA VAL A 21 -10.58 8.84 -15.60
C VAL A 21 -11.66 8.28 -16.51
N ALA A 22 -11.55 6.99 -16.83
CA ALA A 22 -12.58 6.28 -17.57
C ALA A 22 -13.85 6.25 -16.72
N ALA A 23 -14.71 7.25 -16.92
CA ALA A 23 -16.12 7.12 -16.63
C ALA A 23 -16.62 5.99 -17.52
N SER A 24 -16.71 4.78 -16.96
CA SER A 24 -17.26 3.61 -17.61
C SER A 24 -18.78 3.74 -17.73
N SER A 25 -19.24 4.75 -18.45
CA SER A 25 -20.54 4.72 -19.09
C SER A 25 -20.54 3.50 -20.00
N SER A 26 -21.43 2.56 -19.75
CA SER A 26 -21.66 1.40 -20.61
C SER A 26 -22.26 1.89 -21.94
N LEU A 27 -21.41 2.40 -22.83
CA LEU A 27 -21.72 2.45 -24.24
C LEU A 27 -21.95 1.01 -24.67
N CYS A 28 -23.15 0.76 -25.20
CA CYS A 28 -23.52 -0.51 -25.79
C CYS A 28 -22.44 -0.90 -26.79
N MET A 29 -21.70 -1.98 -26.53
CA MET A 29 -20.81 -2.52 -27.54
C MET A 29 -21.67 -3.03 -28.69
N ASP A 30 -21.40 -2.59 -29.91
CA ASP A 30 -21.95 -3.22 -31.10
C ASP A 30 -21.41 -4.65 -31.13
N GLU A 31 -22.29 -5.60 -30.82
CA GLU A 31 -22.06 -7.02 -31.02
C GLU A 31 -21.93 -7.24 -32.52
N GLU A 32 -20.78 -7.79 -32.94
CA GLU A 32 -20.31 -7.82 -34.33
C GLU A 32 -21.39 -8.34 -35.29
N GLN A 33 -21.62 -7.64 -36.41
CA GLN A 33 -22.73 -7.93 -37.33
C GLN A 33 -22.61 -9.30 -38.01
N ILE A 34 -23.06 -10.35 -37.32
CA ILE A 34 -23.38 -11.63 -37.95
C ILE A 34 -24.75 -11.48 -38.62
N THR A 35 -24.72 -11.24 -39.94
CA THR A 35 -25.89 -11.30 -40.82
C THR A 35 -26.40 -12.74 -40.94
N GLN A 36 -27.12 -13.20 -39.92
CA GLN A 36 -27.98 -14.38 -39.99
C GLN A 36 -29.43 -13.97 -39.71
N ASN A 37 -30.37 -14.56 -40.44
CA ASN A 37 -31.81 -14.27 -40.32
C ASN A 37 -32.28 -14.36 -38.86
N TYR A 38 -32.56 -13.20 -38.24
CA TYR A 38 -33.10 -13.09 -36.89
C TYR A 38 -34.61 -13.40 -36.84
N SER A 39 -34.99 -14.57 -37.35
CA SER A 39 -36.24 -15.25 -36.98
C SER A 39 -36.03 -16.25 -35.83
N LYS A 40 -34.77 -16.45 -35.41
CA LYS A 40 -34.44 -17.21 -34.20
C LYS A 40 -34.58 -16.32 -32.98
N VAL A 41 -35.42 -16.76 -32.05
CA VAL A 41 -35.40 -16.32 -30.64
C VAL A 41 -33.94 -16.37 -30.18
N LEU A 42 -33.37 -15.21 -29.83
CA LEU A 42 -32.10 -15.17 -29.12
C LEU A 42 -32.38 -15.85 -27.78
N ALA A 43 -31.85 -17.06 -27.58
CA ALA A 43 -32.07 -17.79 -26.35
C ALA A 43 -31.64 -16.89 -25.19
N GLU A 44 -32.51 -16.70 -24.20
CA GLU A 44 -32.17 -15.94 -22.99
C GLU A 44 -31.06 -16.69 -22.26
N VAL A 45 -29.83 -16.36 -22.59
CA VAL A 45 -28.68 -16.73 -21.76
C VAL A 45 -28.87 -15.93 -20.48
N ASN A 46 -29.18 -16.61 -19.38
CA ASN A 46 -29.38 -16.03 -18.05
C ASN A 46 -28.07 -15.49 -17.45
N THR A 47 -27.35 -14.67 -18.19
CA THR A 47 -26.14 -13.96 -17.80
C THR A 47 -26.56 -12.80 -16.90
N SER A 48 -26.01 -12.75 -15.68
CA SER A 48 -26.21 -11.58 -14.83
C SER A 48 -25.46 -10.37 -15.39
N TRP A 49 -26.06 -9.19 -15.24
CA TRP A 49 -25.48 -7.92 -15.66
C TRP A 49 -25.00 -7.16 -14.42
N PRO A 50 -23.71 -7.30 -14.03
CA PRO A 50 -23.19 -6.70 -12.81
C PRO A 50 -23.00 -5.19 -12.94
N VAL A 51 -23.56 -4.43 -12.01
CA VAL A 51 -23.49 -2.95 -12.01
C VAL A 51 -23.09 -2.45 -10.62
N LYS A 52 -22.11 -1.55 -10.52
CA LYS A 52 -21.70 -1.00 -9.22
C LYS A 52 -22.78 -0.08 -8.64
N MET A 53 -23.00 -0.15 -7.33
CA MET A 53 -23.84 0.80 -6.61
C MET A 53 -23.25 2.22 -6.70
N ALA A 54 -24.11 3.23 -6.67
CA ALA A 54 -23.80 4.66 -6.78
C ALA A 54 -23.16 5.10 -8.11
N THR A 55 -23.00 4.22 -9.10
CA THR A 55 -22.67 4.61 -10.48
C THR A 55 -23.93 4.79 -11.33
N ASN A 56 -23.76 5.25 -12.56
CA ASN A 56 -24.83 5.25 -13.57
C ASN A 56 -24.81 3.91 -14.34
N ALA A 57 -25.97 3.50 -14.84
CA ALA A 57 -26.09 2.38 -15.78
C ALA A 57 -26.90 2.79 -17.01
N VAL A 58 -26.60 2.18 -18.15
CA VAL A 58 -27.42 2.23 -19.37
C VAL A 58 -27.71 0.79 -19.80
N LEU A 59 -28.98 0.49 -20.06
CA LEU A 59 -29.46 -0.78 -20.57
C LEU A 59 -30.00 -0.57 -21.98
N CYS A 60 -29.49 -1.36 -22.91
CA CYS A 60 -29.65 -1.10 -24.33
C CYS A 60 -30.84 -1.89 -24.91
N CYS A 61 -31.61 -1.28 -25.80
CA CYS A 61 -32.55 -2.06 -26.61
C CYS A 61 -31.80 -2.88 -27.69
N PRO A 62 -32.47 -3.80 -28.42
CA PRO A 62 -31.91 -4.38 -29.64
C PRO A 62 -31.50 -3.30 -30.67
N PRO A 63 -30.45 -3.51 -31.48
CA PRO A 63 -30.04 -2.53 -32.50
C PRO A 63 -30.97 -2.59 -33.73
N ILE A 64 -32.02 -1.76 -33.76
CA ILE A 64 -33.02 -1.73 -34.85
C ILE A 64 -33.12 -0.34 -35.46
N ALA A 65 -33.38 -0.28 -36.75
CA ALA A 65 -33.72 0.96 -37.44
C ALA A 65 -34.98 1.61 -36.85
N LEU A 66 -34.80 2.64 -36.01
CA LEU A 66 -35.88 3.43 -35.38
C LEU A 66 -36.87 4.04 -36.40
N ARG A 67 -36.56 4.02 -37.70
CA ARG A 67 -37.50 4.32 -38.80
C ARG A 67 -38.74 3.41 -38.77
N ASN A 68 -38.55 2.10 -38.58
CA ASN A 68 -39.61 1.08 -38.60
C ASN A 68 -40.30 0.87 -37.23
N LEU A 69 -39.91 1.63 -36.21
CA LEU A 69 -40.45 1.50 -34.86
C LEU A 69 -41.93 1.92 -34.79
N ILE A 70 -42.76 1.09 -34.16
CA ILE A 70 -44.16 1.38 -33.84
C ILE A 70 -44.30 1.72 -32.35
N ILE A 71 -43.85 0.82 -31.48
CA ILE A 71 -43.89 0.93 -30.00
C ILE A 71 -42.57 0.42 -29.40
N ILE A 72 -42.08 1.11 -28.37
CA ILE A 72 -41.07 0.58 -27.42
C ILE A 72 -41.77 0.36 -26.08
N THR A 73 -41.47 -0.76 -25.42
CA THR A 73 -41.91 -1.06 -24.06
C THR A 73 -40.72 -1.55 -23.25
N TRP A 74 -40.40 -0.85 -22.15
CA TRP A 74 -39.57 -1.38 -21.07
C TRP A 74 -40.45 -1.98 -19.98
N GLU A 75 -40.30 -3.28 -19.77
CA GLU A 75 -40.85 -3.99 -18.61
C GLU A 75 -39.77 -4.12 -17.54
N ILE A 76 -40.08 -3.67 -16.32
CA ILE A 76 -39.13 -3.57 -15.21
C ILE A 76 -39.71 -4.34 -14.04
N ILE A 77 -39.00 -5.39 -13.61
CA ILE A 77 -39.42 -6.29 -12.53
C ILE A 77 -38.34 -6.24 -11.44
N LEU A 78 -38.51 -5.31 -10.49
CA LEU A 78 -37.60 -5.16 -9.35
C LEU A 78 -37.88 -6.24 -8.29
N ARG A 79 -36.83 -6.69 -7.60
CA ARG A 79 -36.93 -7.78 -6.63
C ARG A 79 -37.89 -7.42 -5.48
N GLY A 80 -38.99 -8.16 -5.37
CA GLY A 80 -40.00 -7.97 -4.32
C GLY A 80 -40.97 -6.81 -4.55
N GLN A 81 -41.04 -6.29 -5.78
CA GLN A 81 -41.97 -5.22 -6.18
C GLN A 81 -42.86 -5.69 -7.34
N PRO A 82 -44.04 -5.07 -7.55
CA PRO A 82 -44.82 -5.29 -8.78
C PRO A 82 -44.05 -4.82 -10.01
N SER A 83 -44.44 -5.30 -11.20
CA SER A 83 -43.87 -4.82 -12.45
C SER A 83 -44.27 -3.36 -12.73
N CYS A 84 -43.28 -2.59 -13.20
CA CYS A 84 -43.43 -1.26 -13.76
C CYS A 84 -43.23 -1.33 -15.28
N THR A 85 -43.92 -0.49 -16.02
CA THR A 85 -43.83 -0.43 -17.49
C THR A 85 -43.68 1.01 -17.96
N LYS A 86 -42.65 1.27 -18.76
CA LYS A 86 -42.49 2.53 -19.51
C LYS A 86 -42.64 2.22 -20.99
N ALA A 87 -43.60 2.86 -21.65
CA ALA A 87 -43.89 2.64 -23.06
C ALA A 87 -43.82 3.95 -23.85
N TYR A 88 -43.46 3.86 -25.13
CA TYR A 88 -43.47 4.95 -26.09
C TYR A 88 -44.14 4.51 -27.39
N ARG A 89 -45.09 5.30 -27.90
CA ARG A 89 -45.72 5.10 -29.20
C ARG A 89 -45.19 6.16 -30.17
N LYS A 90 -44.57 5.73 -31.27
CA LYS A 90 -43.95 6.65 -32.24
C LYS A 90 -44.98 7.48 -33.00
N GLU A 91 -46.10 6.87 -33.39
CA GLU A 91 -47.16 7.49 -34.19
C GLU A 91 -47.75 8.76 -33.53
N THR A 92 -48.06 8.69 -32.24
CA THR A 92 -48.60 9.81 -31.45
C THR A 92 -47.51 10.63 -30.75
N ASN A 93 -46.26 10.16 -30.76
CA ASN A 93 -45.13 10.71 -30.00
C ASN A 93 -45.41 10.80 -28.48
N GLU A 94 -46.11 9.79 -27.95
CA GLU A 94 -46.55 9.75 -26.54
C GLU A 94 -45.73 8.74 -25.73
N THR A 95 -45.28 9.15 -24.55
CA THR A 95 -44.77 8.26 -23.49
C THR A 95 -45.84 7.98 -22.46
N LYS A 96 -46.01 6.71 -22.06
CA LYS A 96 -46.89 6.30 -20.95
C LYS A 96 -46.10 5.48 -19.94
N GLU A 97 -46.23 5.82 -18.67
CA GLU A 97 -45.66 5.04 -17.56
C GLU A 97 -46.79 4.42 -16.73
N THR A 98 -46.58 3.21 -16.22
CA THR A 98 -47.55 2.46 -15.43
C THR A 98 -46.82 1.79 -14.27
N ASN A 99 -47.28 2.06 -13.04
CA ASN A 99 -46.70 1.57 -11.77
C ASN A 99 -45.23 1.94 -11.51
N CYS A 100 -44.63 2.81 -12.30
CA CYS A 100 -43.25 3.26 -12.12
C CYS A 100 -43.19 4.42 -11.13
N THR A 101 -42.58 4.19 -9.97
CA THR A 101 -42.42 5.19 -8.89
C THR A 101 -40.98 5.66 -8.69
N ASP A 102 -39.98 4.94 -9.21
CA ASP A 102 -38.57 5.29 -9.06
C ASP A 102 -38.11 6.23 -10.19
N GLU A 103 -38.09 7.54 -9.88
CA GLU A 103 -37.67 8.62 -10.79
C GLU A 103 -36.21 8.49 -11.28
N ARG A 104 -35.38 7.63 -10.67
CA ARG A 104 -33.99 7.39 -11.10
C ARG A 104 -33.90 6.50 -12.33
N ILE A 105 -34.99 5.80 -12.68
CA ILE A 105 -35.11 4.96 -13.87
C ILE A 105 -35.80 5.79 -14.95
N THR A 106 -35.06 6.17 -15.98
CA THR A 106 -35.51 7.11 -17.03
C THR A 106 -35.05 6.66 -18.41
N TRP A 107 -35.59 7.26 -19.47
CA TRP A 107 -35.04 7.11 -20.81
C TRP A 107 -33.73 7.89 -20.94
N VAL A 108 -32.76 7.38 -21.70
CA VAL A 108 -31.49 8.10 -21.98
C VAL A 108 -31.74 9.43 -22.69
N SER A 109 -32.71 9.47 -23.61
CA SER A 109 -33.16 10.69 -24.28
C SER A 109 -34.62 10.52 -24.74
N ARG A 110 -35.04 11.18 -25.83
CA ARG A 110 -36.33 10.87 -26.45
C ARG A 110 -36.28 9.48 -27.09
N PRO A 111 -37.30 8.61 -26.90
CA PRO A 111 -37.20 7.19 -27.30
C PRO A 111 -37.13 6.95 -28.82
N ASP A 112 -37.52 7.93 -29.65
CA ASP A 112 -37.35 7.90 -31.10
C ASP A 112 -35.92 8.22 -31.58
N GLN A 113 -35.09 8.77 -30.69
CA GLN A 113 -33.67 9.10 -30.92
C GLN A 113 -32.74 8.10 -30.23
N ASN A 114 -33.04 7.77 -28.97
CA ASN A 114 -32.40 6.68 -28.23
C ASN A 114 -33.42 6.04 -27.28
N SER A 115 -33.71 4.75 -27.53
CA SER A 115 -34.65 3.90 -26.80
C SER A 115 -34.11 3.29 -25.49
N ASP A 116 -32.84 3.51 -25.18
CA ASP A 116 -32.16 2.90 -24.04
C ASP A 116 -32.64 3.46 -22.70
N LEU A 117 -32.57 2.62 -21.66
CA LEU A 117 -32.96 2.96 -20.30
C LEU A 117 -31.73 3.34 -19.48
N GLN A 118 -31.83 4.41 -18.71
CA GLN A 118 -30.82 4.86 -17.78
C GLN A 118 -31.27 4.65 -16.33
N ILE A 119 -30.29 4.32 -15.47
CA ILE A 119 -30.46 4.30 -14.01
C ILE A 119 -29.42 5.24 -13.40
N ARG A 120 -29.87 6.28 -12.67
CA ARG A 120 -29.00 7.34 -12.13
C ARG A 120 -29.47 7.86 -10.76
N PRO A 121 -28.70 7.66 -9.67
CA PRO A 121 -27.66 6.64 -9.48
C PRO A 121 -28.27 5.26 -9.18
N VAL A 122 -27.49 4.21 -9.43
CA VAL A 122 -27.86 2.81 -9.13
C VAL A 122 -27.87 2.56 -7.62
N ALA A 123 -28.95 1.95 -7.12
CA ALA A 123 -29.11 1.53 -5.74
C ALA A 123 -29.48 0.04 -5.65
N ILE A 124 -29.30 -0.58 -4.49
CA ILE A 124 -29.55 -2.03 -4.29
C ILE A 124 -30.98 -2.44 -4.67
N THR A 125 -31.96 -1.55 -4.51
CA THR A 125 -33.37 -1.74 -4.91
C THR A 125 -33.58 -1.94 -6.40
N HIS A 126 -32.58 -1.65 -7.23
CA HIS A 126 -32.60 -1.88 -8.69
C HIS A 126 -32.19 -3.30 -9.10
N ASP A 127 -31.86 -4.19 -8.14
CA ASP A 127 -31.78 -5.64 -8.42
C ASP A 127 -33.09 -6.13 -9.05
N GLY A 128 -33.02 -6.75 -10.23
CA GLY A 128 -34.24 -7.16 -10.94
C GLY A 128 -33.99 -7.63 -12.37
N TYR A 129 -35.09 -7.79 -13.10
CA TYR A 129 -35.08 -8.09 -14.52
C TYR A 129 -35.66 -6.92 -15.31
N TYR A 130 -34.96 -6.51 -16.36
CA TYR A 130 -35.31 -5.39 -17.24
C TYR A 130 -35.39 -5.90 -18.67
N ARG A 131 -36.53 -5.73 -19.34
CA ARG A 131 -36.73 -6.18 -20.71
C ARG A 131 -37.17 -5.03 -21.61
N CYS A 132 -36.37 -4.71 -22.62
CA CYS A 132 -36.82 -3.89 -23.73
C CYS A 132 -37.55 -4.78 -24.74
N ILE A 133 -38.69 -4.31 -25.23
CA ILE A 133 -39.48 -4.88 -26.32
C ILE A 133 -39.69 -3.77 -27.34
N MET A 134 -39.35 -4.04 -28.60
CA MET A 134 -39.59 -3.13 -29.72
C MET A 134 -40.45 -3.83 -30.77
N VAL A 135 -41.52 -3.13 -31.18
CA VAL A 135 -42.51 -3.59 -32.15
C VAL A 135 -42.27 -2.86 -33.47
N THR A 136 -42.10 -3.60 -34.57
CA THR A 136 -41.98 -3.09 -35.94
C THR A 136 -42.92 -3.86 -36.87
N PRO A 137 -43.15 -3.41 -38.12
CA PRO A 137 -43.86 -4.20 -39.14
C PRO A 137 -43.21 -5.56 -39.41
N ASP A 138 -41.89 -5.64 -39.24
CA ASP A 138 -41.07 -6.83 -39.51
C ASP A 138 -41.14 -7.87 -38.37
N GLY A 139 -41.59 -7.47 -37.18
CA GLY A 139 -41.78 -8.35 -36.03
C GLY A 139 -41.56 -7.68 -34.66
N ASN A 140 -41.53 -8.52 -33.63
CA ASN A 140 -41.28 -8.12 -32.25
C ASN A 140 -39.89 -8.57 -31.81
N PHE A 141 -39.08 -7.63 -31.33
CA PHE A 141 -37.70 -7.86 -30.92
C PHE A 141 -37.54 -7.50 -29.45
N HIS A 142 -36.72 -8.23 -28.71
CA HIS A 142 -36.53 -7.98 -27.28
C HIS A 142 -35.11 -8.25 -26.82
N ARG A 143 -34.71 -7.60 -25.72
CA ARG A 143 -33.46 -7.83 -25.00
C ARG A 143 -33.72 -7.73 -23.50
N GLY A 144 -33.39 -8.79 -22.77
CA GLY A 144 -33.54 -8.90 -21.31
C GLY A 144 -32.21 -8.73 -20.58
N TYR A 145 -32.26 -8.21 -19.36
CA TYR A 145 -31.12 -8.01 -18.47
C TYR A 145 -31.46 -8.45 -17.05
N HIS A 146 -30.71 -9.41 -16.49
CA HIS A 146 -30.74 -9.71 -15.06
C HIS A 146 -29.77 -8.80 -14.31
N LEU A 147 -30.21 -7.59 -13.96
CA LEU A 147 -29.36 -6.59 -13.31
C LEU A 147 -29.02 -7.00 -11.88
N GLN A 148 -27.71 -7.10 -11.60
CA GLN A 148 -27.17 -7.47 -10.30
C GLN A 148 -26.33 -6.32 -9.74
N VAL A 149 -26.84 -5.64 -8.71
CA VAL A 149 -26.16 -4.52 -8.07
C VAL A 149 -25.00 -5.02 -7.20
N LEU A 150 -23.81 -4.51 -7.43
CA LEU A 150 -22.60 -4.80 -6.66
C LEU A 150 -22.33 -3.69 -5.64
N VAL A 151 -22.05 -4.06 -4.39
CA VAL A 151 -21.69 -3.12 -3.32
C VAL A 151 -20.25 -3.39 -2.91
N THR A 152 -19.37 -2.40 -3.07
CA THR A 152 -17.97 -2.52 -2.67
C THR A 152 -17.86 -2.62 -1.14
N PRO A 153 -17.22 -3.67 -0.58
CA PRO A 153 -17.07 -3.79 0.86
C PRO A 153 -16.08 -2.76 1.41
N GLU A 154 -16.40 -2.20 2.58
CA GLU A 154 -15.41 -1.44 3.33
C GLU A 154 -14.49 -2.41 4.10
N VAL A 155 -13.21 -2.42 3.75
CA VAL A 155 -12.21 -3.32 4.36
C VAL A 155 -11.45 -2.61 5.48
N THR A 156 -11.51 -3.20 6.67
CA THR A 156 -10.76 -2.81 7.88
C THR A 156 -9.89 -3.97 8.37
N LEU A 157 -8.72 -3.64 8.93
CA LEU A 157 -7.78 -4.59 9.53
C LEU A 157 -7.28 -4.03 10.86
N PHE A 158 -7.33 -4.83 11.93
CA PHE A 158 -6.84 -4.43 13.24
C PHE A 158 -6.28 -5.61 14.04
N GLN A 159 -5.36 -5.33 14.96
CA GLN A 159 -4.82 -6.33 15.87
C GLN A 159 -5.79 -6.53 17.05
N ASN A 160 -5.91 -7.78 17.49
CA ASN A 160 -6.63 -8.17 18.69
C ASN A 160 -5.66 -8.91 19.65
N ARG A 161 -6.12 -9.22 20.87
CA ARG A 161 -5.29 -9.85 21.92
C ARG A 161 -4.67 -11.17 21.45
N ASN A 162 -3.58 -11.58 22.10
CA ASN A 162 -2.88 -12.85 21.88
C ASN A 162 -2.39 -13.04 20.42
N ARG A 163 -1.73 -12.04 19.83
CA ARG A 163 -1.22 -12.07 18.43
C ARG A 163 -2.28 -12.55 17.42
N THR A 164 -3.53 -12.13 17.62
CA THR A 164 -4.59 -12.33 16.63
C THR A 164 -4.76 -11.07 15.77
N ALA A 165 -5.10 -11.24 14.50
CA ALA A 165 -5.52 -10.15 13.64
C ALA A 165 -6.96 -10.40 13.17
N VAL A 166 -7.72 -9.31 13.01
CA VAL A 166 -9.10 -9.33 12.54
C VAL A 166 -9.17 -8.50 11.27
N CYS A 167 -9.57 -9.14 10.17
CA CYS A 167 -9.90 -8.46 8.93
C CYS A 167 -11.41 -8.54 8.70
N LYS A 168 -12.04 -7.40 8.43
CA LYS A 168 -13.49 -7.29 8.25
C LYS A 168 -13.77 -6.57 6.93
N ALA A 169 -14.45 -7.25 6.02
CA ALA A 169 -15.02 -6.70 4.80
C ALA A 169 -16.51 -6.45 5.07
N VAL A 170 -16.89 -5.19 5.26
CA VAL A 170 -18.22 -4.77 5.72
C VAL A 170 -19.16 -4.53 4.53
N THR A 171 -20.39 -5.03 4.62
CA THR A 171 -21.50 -4.74 3.68
C THR A 171 -21.17 -4.93 2.19
N GLY A 172 -20.41 -5.96 1.84
CA GLY A 172 -20.15 -6.32 0.45
C GLY A 172 -21.36 -6.96 -0.23
N LYS A 173 -21.51 -6.78 -1.54
CA LYS A 173 -22.48 -7.56 -2.34
C LYS A 173 -21.83 -7.90 -3.69
N PRO A 174 -21.57 -9.19 -4.00
CA PRO A 174 -21.75 -10.37 -3.15
C PRO A 174 -20.80 -10.40 -1.93
N ALA A 175 -20.83 -11.48 -1.15
CA ALA A 175 -19.87 -11.68 -0.05
C ALA A 175 -18.42 -11.65 -0.59
N ALA A 176 -17.55 -10.89 0.08
CA ALA A 176 -16.13 -10.83 -0.25
C ALA A 176 -15.37 -12.04 0.32
N GLN A 177 -14.35 -12.52 -0.40
CA GLN A 177 -13.49 -13.59 0.08
C GLN A 177 -12.28 -12.98 0.80
N ILE A 178 -11.93 -13.53 1.98
CA ILE A 178 -10.78 -13.07 2.77
C ILE A 178 -9.76 -14.20 2.88
N SER A 179 -8.53 -13.94 2.45
CA SER A 179 -7.34 -14.79 2.64
C SER A 179 -6.23 -14.02 3.39
N TRP A 180 -5.23 -14.74 3.88
CA TRP A 180 -4.16 -14.18 4.71
C TRP A 180 -2.79 -14.67 4.27
N ILE A 181 -1.79 -13.81 4.41
CA ILE A 181 -0.39 -14.09 4.08
C ILE A 181 0.50 -13.54 5.22
N PRO A 182 1.33 -14.37 5.89
CA PRO A 182 1.36 -15.83 5.81
C PRO A 182 0.06 -16.46 6.34
N GLU A 183 -0.16 -17.73 5.99
CA GLU A 183 -1.26 -18.53 6.56
C GLU A 183 -1.11 -18.66 8.09
N GLY A 184 -2.24 -18.90 8.77
CA GLY A 184 -2.35 -19.04 10.22
C GLY A 184 -3.70 -19.63 10.60
N ASP A 185 -3.95 -19.80 11.89
CA ASP A 185 -5.16 -20.46 12.39
C ASP A 185 -6.36 -19.52 12.30
N CYS A 186 -7.09 -19.62 11.19
CA CYS A 186 -8.10 -18.67 10.76
C CYS A 186 -9.53 -19.19 10.94
N ALA A 187 -10.39 -18.39 11.58
CA ALA A 187 -11.83 -18.58 11.63
C ALA A 187 -12.55 -17.43 10.92
N SER A 188 -13.34 -17.76 9.89
CA SER A 188 -14.19 -16.81 9.17
C SER A 188 -15.66 -16.94 9.58
N LYS A 189 -16.37 -15.81 9.62
CA LYS A 189 -17.82 -15.73 9.86
C LYS A 189 -18.45 -14.76 8.88
N GLN A 190 -19.66 -15.07 8.43
CA GLN A 190 -20.46 -14.21 7.55
C GLN A 190 -21.72 -13.75 8.30
N GLU A 191 -22.05 -12.48 8.16
CA GLU A 191 -23.21 -11.82 8.74
C GLU A 191 -24.04 -11.24 7.59
N TYR A 192 -25.28 -11.71 7.45
CA TYR A 192 -26.19 -11.37 6.35
C TYR A 192 -27.14 -10.25 6.77
N TRP A 193 -27.18 -9.18 5.98
CA TRP A 193 -28.06 -8.04 6.22
C TRP A 193 -29.35 -8.14 5.41
N SER A 194 -30.44 -7.53 5.91
CA SER A 194 -31.75 -7.53 5.26
C SER A 194 -31.76 -6.88 3.87
N ASN A 195 -30.83 -5.96 3.61
CA ASN A 195 -30.60 -5.35 2.29
C ASN A 195 -29.85 -6.28 1.31
N GLY A 196 -29.54 -7.53 1.67
CA GLY A 196 -28.81 -8.48 0.83
C GLY A 196 -27.31 -8.23 0.71
N THR A 197 -26.74 -7.32 1.51
CA THR A 197 -25.28 -7.22 1.69
C THR A 197 -24.79 -8.22 2.74
N VAL A 198 -23.51 -8.57 2.68
CA VAL A 198 -22.85 -9.52 3.58
C VAL A 198 -21.60 -8.89 4.17
N THR A 199 -21.48 -8.99 5.49
CA THR A 199 -20.25 -8.64 6.22
C THR A 199 -19.46 -9.92 6.48
N VAL A 200 -18.22 -9.97 6.02
CA VAL A 200 -17.31 -11.11 6.24
C VAL A 200 -16.23 -10.69 7.23
N LYS A 201 -16.11 -11.43 8.33
CA LYS A 201 -15.10 -11.23 9.38
C LYS A 201 -14.21 -12.47 9.45
N SER A 202 -12.94 -12.31 9.15
CA SER A 202 -11.92 -13.34 9.36
C SER A 202 -11.03 -12.95 10.54
N THR A 203 -10.81 -13.88 11.46
CA THR A 203 -9.93 -13.71 12.64
C THR A 203 -8.90 -14.82 12.61
N CYS A 204 -7.62 -14.46 12.60
CA CYS A 204 -6.52 -15.42 12.53
C CYS A 204 -5.56 -15.27 13.69
N HIS A 205 -4.97 -16.39 14.10
CA HIS A 205 -3.91 -16.48 15.10
C HIS A 205 -2.62 -16.99 14.44
N TRP A 206 -1.47 -16.54 14.96
CA TRP A 206 -0.16 -17.09 14.60
C TRP A 206 0.60 -17.43 15.89
N GLU A 207 0.75 -18.72 16.18
CA GLU A 207 1.59 -19.18 17.30
C GLU A 207 3.06 -18.80 17.06
N VAL A 208 3.55 -19.03 15.83
CA VAL A 208 4.96 -18.87 15.43
C VAL A 208 5.44 -17.44 15.69
N HIS A 209 6.41 -17.29 16.60
CA HIS A 209 6.92 -15.99 17.05
C HIS A 209 7.71 -15.21 15.97
N ASN A 210 8.04 -15.87 14.86
CA ASN A 210 8.82 -15.29 13.75
C ASN A 210 7.96 -14.43 12.81
N VAL A 211 6.63 -14.52 12.88
CA VAL A 211 5.71 -13.72 12.05
C VAL A 211 5.53 -12.32 12.67
N SER A 212 6.24 -11.33 12.13
CA SER A 212 6.12 -9.93 12.55
C SER A 212 4.98 -9.18 11.86
N THR A 213 4.68 -9.53 10.61
CA THR A 213 3.80 -8.76 9.73
C THR A 213 2.84 -9.72 9.03
N VAL A 214 1.55 -9.38 9.00
CA VAL A 214 0.51 -10.19 8.36
C VAL A 214 -0.31 -9.33 7.42
N THR A 215 -0.66 -9.89 6.26
CA THR A 215 -1.43 -9.25 5.20
C THR A 215 -2.79 -9.95 5.09
N CYS A 216 -3.86 -9.18 5.20
CA CYS A 216 -5.19 -9.59 4.78
C CYS A 216 -5.38 -9.23 3.31
N HIS A 217 -5.73 -10.21 2.47
CA HIS A 217 -6.14 -10.01 1.09
C HIS A 217 -7.66 -10.23 0.97
N VAL A 218 -8.37 -9.24 0.43
CA VAL A 218 -9.81 -9.28 0.19
C VAL A 218 -10.08 -9.27 -1.30
N SER A 219 -10.70 -10.35 -1.79
CA SER A 219 -11.15 -10.50 -3.18
C SER A 219 -12.64 -10.17 -3.29
N HIS A 220 -13.01 -9.33 -4.26
CA HIS A 220 -14.39 -8.93 -4.50
C HIS A 220 -14.61 -8.48 -5.95
N LEU A 221 -15.82 -8.69 -6.51
CA LEU A 221 -16.15 -8.37 -7.91
C LEU A 221 -15.98 -6.89 -8.28
N THR A 222 -15.96 -5.98 -7.30
CA THR A 222 -15.74 -4.55 -7.57
C THR A 222 -14.27 -4.13 -7.57
N GLY A 223 -13.37 -5.00 -7.13
CA GLY A 223 -11.92 -4.79 -7.01
C GLY A 223 -11.34 -5.52 -5.79
N ASN A 224 -10.09 -5.99 -5.91
CA ASN A 224 -9.36 -6.62 -4.81
C ASN A 224 -8.66 -5.54 -3.96
N LYS A 225 -8.54 -5.77 -2.65
CA LYS A 225 -7.88 -4.87 -1.71
C LYS A 225 -7.05 -5.65 -0.71
N SER A 226 -5.83 -5.22 -0.44
CA SER A 226 -4.96 -5.81 0.58
C SER A 226 -4.61 -4.78 1.64
N LEU A 227 -4.56 -5.21 2.90
CA LEU A 227 -4.10 -4.42 4.05
C LEU A 227 -3.09 -5.26 4.83
N TYR A 228 -2.08 -4.63 5.41
CA TYR A 228 -1.10 -5.28 6.27
C TYR A 228 -1.09 -4.66 7.67
N ILE A 229 -0.66 -5.43 8.67
CA ILE A 229 -0.48 -4.98 10.04
C ILE A 229 0.70 -5.71 10.69
N GLU A 230 1.41 -5.00 11.57
CA GLU A 230 2.46 -5.59 12.40
C GLU A 230 1.86 -6.18 13.68
N LEU A 231 2.21 -7.43 13.98
CA LEU A 231 1.79 -8.10 15.20
C LEU A 231 2.73 -7.72 16.35
N LEU A 232 2.23 -6.89 17.28
CA LEU A 232 2.96 -6.57 18.51
C LEU A 232 3.40 -7.87 19.24
N PRO A 233 4.66 -7.95 19.71
CA PRO A 233 5.15 -9.08 20.51
C PRO A 233 4.31 -9.27 21.78
N VAL A 234 4.12 -10.51 22.21
CA VAL A 234 3.51 -10.78 23.52
C VAL A 234 4.43 -10.21 24.61
N PRO A 235 3.92 -9.36 25.53
CA PRO A 235 4.72 -8.90 26.67
C PRO A 235 5.11 -10.09 27.54
N GLY A 236 6.40 -10.45 27.51
CA GLY A 236 6.92 -11.69 28.09
C GLY A 236 8.08 -12.28 27.28
N ALA A 237 8.21 -11.92 25.99
CA ALA A 237 9.40 -12.23 25.20
C ALA A 237 10.63 -11.50 25.80
N LYS A 238 11.43 -12.23 26.60
CA LYS A 238 12.67 -11.71 27.19
C LYS A 238 13.58 -11.21 26.07
N LYS A 239 13.76 -9.89 25.95
CA LYS A 239 14.79 -9.30 25.07
C LYS A 239 16.11 -10.00 25.39
N SER A 240 16.70 -10.66 24.40
CA SER A 240 17.78 -11.60 24.65
C SER A 240 18.93 -10.93 25.40
N ALA A 241 19.46 -11.64 26.39
CA ALA A 241 20.54 -11.21 27.29
C ALA A 241 21.86 -10.79 26.60
N LYS A 242 21.93 -10.79 25.27
CA LYS A 242 23.15 -10.61 24.50
C LYS A 242 23.66 -9.16 24.43
N LEU A 243 22.84 -8.15 24.76
CA LEU A 243 23.25 -6.75 24.64
C LEU A 243 24.06 -6.21 25.84
N TYR A 244 23.89 -6.79 27.05
CA TYR A 244 24.61 -6.33 28.24
C TYR A 244 26.00 -6.98 28.41
N ILE A 245 26.22 -8.16 27.83
CA ILE A 245 27.48 -8.91 27.91
C ILE A 245 28.69 -8.07 27.42
N PRO A 246 28.68 -7.43 26.23
CA PRO A 246 29.81 -6.60 25.80
C PRO A 246 30.03 -5.38 26.72
N TYR A 247 28.97 -4.85 27.31
CA TYR A 247 29.05 -3.71 28.22
C TYR A 247 29.74 -4.08 29.55
N ILE A 248 29.44 -5.26 30.09
CA ILE A 248 30.11 -5.80 31.30
C ILE A 248 31.59 -6.12 31.02
N ILE A 249 31.91 -6.67 29.84
CA ILE A 249 33.30 -6.93 29.45
C ILE A 249 34.08 -5.61 29.34
N LEU A 250 33.48 -4.58 28.74
CA LEU A 250 34.10 -3.26 28.61
C LEU A 250 34.36 -2.59 29.97
N THR A 251 33.41 -2.66 30.93
CA THR A 251 33.63 -2.08 32.26
C THR A 251 34.71 -2.82 33.06
N ILE A 252 34.80 -4.15 32.93
CA ILE A 252 35.89 -4.92 33.55
C ILE A 252 37.26 -4.51 32.98
N ILE A 253 37.37 -4.33 31.66
CA ILE A 253 38.62 -3.88 31.01
C ILE A 253 39.02 -2.47 31.48
N ILE A 254 38.06 -1.55 31.63
CA ILE A 254 38.36 -0.20 32.15
C ILE A 254 38.86 -0.27 33.59
N LEU A 255 38.24 -1.10 34.44
CA LEU A 255 38.64 -1.27 35.84
C LEU A 255 40.04 -1.88 35.98
N THR A 256 40.42 -2.86 35.15
CA THR A 256 41.77 -3.43 35.19
C THR A 256 42.83 -2.42 34.74
N ILE A 257 42.56 -1.61 33.71
CA ILE A 257 43.46 -0.55 33.25
C ILE A 257 43.65 0.51 34.36
N VAL A 258 42.56 0.98 34.98
CA VAL A 258 42.63 1.97 36.08
C VAL A 258 43.39 1.40 37.29
N GLY A 259 43.12 0.14 37.66
CA GLY A 259 43.85 -0.54 38.73
C GLY A 259 45.35 -0.66 38.43
N PHE A 260 45.72 -1.00 37.19
CA PHE A 260 47.12 -1.09 36.77
C PHE A 260 47.82 0.27 36.80
N ILE A 261 47.17 1.34 36.33
CA ILE A 261 47.68 2.72 36.43
C ILE A 261 47.88 3.12 37.90
N TRP A 262 46.95 2.75 38.79
CA TRP A 262 47.05 3.04 40.22
C TRP A 262 48.22 2.29 40.88
N LEU A 263 48.40 1.00 40.57
CA LEU A 263 49.54 0.19 41.02
C LEU A 263 50.89 0.73 40.51
N LEU A 264 50.96 1.15 39.24
CA LEU A 264 52.15 1.82 38.68
C LEU A 264 52.45 3.12 39.42
N LYS A 265 51.42 3.91 39.78
CA LYS A 265 51.58 5.17 40.52
C LYS A 265 52.04 4.94 41.97
N VAL A 266 51.57 3.88 42.63
CA VAL A 266 52.05 3.46 43.96
C VAL A 266 53.49 2.97 43.91
N ASN A 267 53.85 2.14 42.93
CA ASN A 267 55.22 1.63 42.78
C ASN A 267 56.22 2.69 42.33
N GLY A 268 55.80 3.67 41.51
CA GLY A 268 56.61 4.83 41.14
C GLY A 268 57.02 5.67 42.35
N CYS A 269 56.09 5.91 43.29
CA CYS A 269 56.39 6.61 44.55
C CYS A 269 57.35 5.85 45.48
N ARG A 270 57.52 4.52 45.31
CA ARG A 270 58.39 3.71 46.18
C ARG A 270 59.88 3.77 45.81
N LYS A 271 60.23 4.35 44.66
CA LYS A 271 61.65 4.53 44.21
C LYS A 271 62.25 5.92 44.44
N TYR A 272 61.54 6.86 45.08
CA TYR A 272 62.05 8.21 45.38
C TYR A 272 62.22 8.52 46.89
N LYS A 273 62.23 7.50 47.75
CA LYS A 273 62.49 7.65 49.19
C LYS A 273 63.49 6.61 49.72
N LEU A 274 64.74 6.73 49.28
CA LEU A 274 65.90 6.33 50.09
C LEU A 274 67.16 7.04 49.57
N ASN A 275 67.59 8.12 50.24
CA ASN A 275 68.96 8.64 50.22
C ASN A 275 69.13 9.80 51.22
N LYS A 276 70.31 9.86 51.88
CA LYS A 276 70.73 10.77 52.97
C LYS A 276 69.96 10.65 54.30
N THR A 277 70.58 10.61 55.49
CA THR A 277 71.97 10.37 55.97
C THR A 277 71.88 10.06 57.49
N GLU A 278 72.91 9.75 58.30
CA GLU A 278 74.40 9.71 58.21
C GLU A 278 74.92 8.54 59.11
N SER A 279 76.23 8.33 59.29
CA SER A 279 76.77 7.34 60.27
C SER A 279 78.19 7.70 60.77
N THR A 280 78.48 7.45 62.05
CA THR A 280 79.82 7.63 62.69
C THR A 280 79.99 6.64 63.86
N PRO A 281 81.23 6.30 64.32
CA PRO A 281 81.87 5.06 63.87
C PRO A 281 82.42 4.17 65.01
N VAL A 282 82.83 2.93 64.70
CA VAL A 282 83.76 2.12 65.53
C VAL A 282 84.77 1.38 64.64
N VAL A 283 86.00 1.32 65.14
CA VAL A 283 87.27 0.72 64.66
C VAL A 283 87.15 -0.84 64.66
N GLU A 284 87.87 -1.70 63.91
CA GLU A 284 89.32 -1.87 63.66
C GLU A 284 89.59 -2.86 62.48
N GLU A 285 90.76 -2.77 61.81
CA GLU A 285 91.60 -3.81 61.11
C GLU A 285 90.96 -4.93 60.20
N ASP A 286 91.58 -5.49 59.14
CA ASP A 286 92.98 -5.47 58.65
C ASP A 286 93.12 -5.71 57.10
N GLU A 287 94.30 -5.32 56.58
CA GLU A 287 95.10 -5.71 55.39
C GLU A 287 94.59 -6.03 53.94
N MET A 288 95.24 -5.30 53.01
CA MET A 288 95.79 -5.66 51.68
C MET A 288 94.99 -5.66 50.35
N GLN A 289 95.71 -5.33 49.27
CA GLN A 289 95.30 -4.96 47.88
C GLN A 289 95.95 -5.91 46.82
N PRO A 290 96.03 -5.60 45.49
CA PRO A 290 95.07 -5.05 44.49
C PRO A 290 95.01 -5.90 43.17
N TYR A 291 94.13 -5.58 42.21
CA TYR A 291 94.54 -5.11 40.85
C TYR A 291 93.38 -4.53 40.00
N ALA A 292 93.73 -3.82 38.93
CA ALA A 292 92.86 -2.97 38.11
C ALA A 292 92.33 -3.62 36.82
N SER A 293 91.35 -2.96 36.19
CA SER A 293 91.34 -2.74 34.73
C SER A 293 90.31 -1.68 34.32
N TYR A 294 90.77 -0.62 33.66
CA TYR A 294 89.95 0.37 32.97
C TYR A 294 90.31 0.36 31.48
N THR A 295 89.30 0.44 30.61
CA THR A 295 89.51 0.76 29.19
C THR A 295 88.54 1.83 28.74
N GLU A 296 89.04 3.05 28.70
CA GLU A 296 88.46 4.16 27.94
C GLU A 296 88.75 3.95 26.44
N LYS A 297 87.79 4.22 25.57
CA LYS A 297 88.03 4.34 24.12
C LYS A 297 87.15 5.40 23.49
N ASN A 298 87.71 6.60 23.35
CA ASN A 298 87.09 7.72 22.65
C ASN A 298 87.33 7.66 21.13
N ASN A 299 86.70 8.62 20.44
CA ASN A 299 87.08 9.21 19.15
C ASN A 299 86.50 8.58 17.84
N PRO A 300 86.36 9.36 16.74
CA PRO A 300 85.15 10.20 16.56
C PRO A 300 84.59 10.24 15.11
N LEU A 301 83.53 11.06 14.92
CA LEU A 301 83.19 11.89 13.74
C LEU A 301 83.63 11.44 12.32
N TYR A 302 82.66 11.40 11.39
CA TYR A 302 82.59 12.43 10.33
C TYR A 302 81.13 12.72 9.91
N ASP A 303 80.88 13.99 9.61
CA ASP A 303 79.64 14.57 9.08
C ASP A 303 79.73 14.65 7.54
N THR A 304 78.60 14.57 6.83
CA THR A 304 78.45 15.34 5.59
C THR A 304 77.02 15.83 5.43
N THR A 305 76.88 17.15 5.48
CA THR A 305 75.64 17.92 5.46
C THR A 305 75.09 18.17 4.04
N ASN A 306 73.91 18.82 3.98
CA ASN A 306 73.35 19.64 2.88
C ASN A 306 72.36 18.94 1.92
N LYS A 307 71.22 19.56 1.50
CA LYS A 307 70.67 20.91 1.80
C LYS A 307 69.19 21.05 1.37
N VAL A 308 68.38 21.78 2.16
CA VAL A 308 67.50 22.95 1.74
C VAL A 308 66.42 22.72 0.65
N LYS A 309 65.18 23.26 0.69
CA LYS A 309 64.52 24.29 1.54
C LYS A 309 62.97 24.11 1.54
N ALA A 310 62.33 24.56 2.64
CA ALA A 310 61.12 25.41 2.78
C ALA A 310 59.91 25.26 1.81
N SER A 311 58.67 25.06 2.27
CA SER A 311 57.75 26.05 2.93
C SER A 311 57.25 27.15 1.95
N GLN A 312 55.99 27.61 1.91
CA GLN A 312 54.93 27.81 2.93
C GLN A 312 53.54 27.35 2.37
N ALA A 313 52.49 27.01 3.13
CA ALA A 313 51.57 27.87 3.91
C ALA A 313 51.03 29.09 3.09
N LEU A 314 49.76 29.53 3.17
CA LEU A 314 48.93 29.72 4.37
C LEU A 314 47.48 30.19 3.98
N GLN A 315 46.42 29.74 4.68
CA GLN A 315 45.11 30.42 5.00
C GLN A 315 44.28 31.12 3.87
N SER A 316 43.02 31.56 3.99
CA SER A 316 41.89 31.49 4.97
C SER A 316 40.61 31.91 4.16
N GLU A 317 39.46 31.24 4.23
CA GLU A 317 38.38 31.34 5.25
C GLU A 317 37.38 32.52 5.01
N VAL A 318 36.10 32.31 5.38
CA VAL A 318 35.00 33.30 5.59
C VAL A 318 34.41 33.99 4.33
N ASP A 319 33.12 34.37 4.23
CA ASP A 319 31.80 33.83 4.68
C ASP A 319 30.67 34.73 4.07
N THR A 320 29.42 34.29 4.19
CA THR A 320 28.15 35.05 4.30
C THR A 320 27.59 35.94 3.16
N ASP A 321 26.28 35.74 2.92
CA ASP A 321 25.24 36.75 2.61
C ASP A 321 25.30 37.55 1.28
N LEU A 322 24.17 38.02 0.69
CA LEU A 322 22.72 37.72 0.80
C LEU A 322 22.03 38.34 -0.45
N HIS A 323 20.71 38.15 -0.56
CA HIS A 323 19.75 38.99 -1.30
C HIS A 323 19.64 38.89 -2.85
N THR A 324 18.58 38.17 -3.24
CA THR A 324 17.44 38.66 -4.07
C THR A 324 17.69 39.69 -5.18
N LEU A 325 17.36 39.26 -6.41
CA LEU A 325 16.28 39.86 -7.21
C LEU A 325 15.53 38.74 -7.97
#